data_AF-A0A135NY20-F1
#
_entry.id   AF-A0A135NY20-F1
#
_cell.length_a   1.000
_cell.length_b   1.000
_cell.length_c   1.000
_cell.angle_alpha   90.00
_cell.angle_beta   90.00
_cell.angle_gamma   90.00
#
_symmetry.space_group_name_H-M   'P 1'
#
loop_
_entity.id
_entity.type
_entity.pdbx_description
1 polymer ?
#
loop_
_entity_poly.entity_id
_entity_poly.type
_entity_poly.pdbx_seq_one_letter_code
_entity_poly.pdbx_strand_id
1 'polypeptide(L)' 'MSRFEKRRNIHDEFWTVIDSVTASPATVDELPMDALTEDEADEMIVLLEAHHIQTDARPT' A
#
# COMPACT_ATOMS: atom_id res chain seq x y z
N MET A 1 -2.72 9.07 -10.86
CA MET A 1 -3.57 8.73 -9.71
C MET A 1 -2.92 7.54 -9.07
N SER A 2 -2.41 7.68 -7.85
CA SER A 2 -1.78 6.56 -7.16
C SER A 2 -2.84 5.56 -6.73
N ARG A 3 -2.58 4.27 -6.98
CA ARG A 3 -3.53 3.20 -6.65
C ARG A 3 -3.58 2.95 -5.15
N PHE A 4 -2.47 3.18 -4.48
CA PHE A 4 -2.32 3.03 -3.04
C PHE A 4 -2.34 4.40 -2.38
N GLU A 5 -3.06 4.51 -1.27
CA GLU A 5 -3.17 5.72 -0.45
C GLU A 5 -2.77 5.38 0.98
N LYS A 6 -1.95 6.24 1.60
CA LYS A 6 -1.68 6.14 3.04
C LYS A 6 -2.80 6.80 3.83
N ARG A 7 -3.35 6.07 4.79
CA ARG A 7 -4.40 6.53 5.69
C ARG A 7 -3.88 6.47 7.12
N ARG A 8 -3.85 7.60 7.80
CA ARG A 8 -3.49 7.62 9.23
C ARG A 8 -4.55 6.90 10.05
N ASN A 9 -4.11 6.03 10.94
CA ASN A 9 -5.02 5.33 11.86
C ASN A 9 -5.59 6.32 12.87
N ILE A 10 -6.88 6.18 13.17
CA ILE A 10 -7.58 7.05 14.13
C ILE A 10 -7.21 6.74 15.59
N HIS A 11 -6.63 5.56 15.83
CA HIS A 11 -6.31 5.05 17.17
C HIS A 11 -4.81 5.11 17.50
N ASP A 12 -3.95 5.41 16.52
CA ASP A 12 -2.51 5.36 16.67
C ASP A 12 -1.79 6.42 15.83
N GLU A 13 -0.49 6.57 16.06
CA GLU A 13 0.41 7.39 15.22
C GLU A 13 0.84 6.69 13.91
N PHE A 14 0.43 5.44 13.73
CA PHE A 14 0.72 4.64 12.55
C PHE A 14 -0.22 4.94 11.37
N TRP A 15 0.23 4.53 10.19
CA TRP A 15 -0.40 4.67 8.90
C TRP A 15 -0.68 3.30 8.30
N THR A 16 -1.86 3.18 7.71
CA THR A 16 -2.26 2.03 6.92
C THR A 16 -2.16 2.37 5.43
N VAL A 17 -1.54 1.52 4.64
CA VAL A 17 -1.58 1.64 3.18
C VAL A 17 -2.84 0.92 2.68
N ILE A 18 -3.73 1.66 2.02
CA ILE A 18 -5.00 1.16 1.48
C ILE A 18 -4.90 1.12 -0.05
N ASP A 19 -5.26 -0.01 -0.66
CA ASP A 19 -5.48 -0.06 -2.10
C ASP A 19 -6.85 0.54 -2.43
N SER A 20 -6.86 1.64 -3.17
CA SER A 20 -8.06 2.37 -3.56
C SER A 20 -8.96 1.58 -4.51
N VAL A 21 -8.44 0.54 -5.17
CA VAL A 21 -9.20 -0.31 -6.10
C VAL A 21 -9.93 -1.42 -5.36
N THR A 22 -9.31 -2.01 -4.34
CA THR A 22 -9.92 -3.09 -3.53
C THR A 22 -10.56 -2.56 -2.24
N ALA A 23 -10.37 -1.28 -1.92
CA ALA A 23 -10.76 -0.63 -0.68
C ALA A 23 -10.29 -1.39 0.57
N SER A 24 -9.19 -2.14 0.45
CA SER A 24 -8.66 -3.02 1.49
C SER A 24 -7.22 -2.64 1.85
N PRO A 25 -6.76 -2.94 3.08
CA PRO A 25 -5.36 -2.77 3.45
C PRO A 25 -4.46 -3.54 2.49
N ALA A 26 -3.39 -2.91 2.05
CA ALA A 26 -2.37 -3.57 1.28
C ALA A 26 -1.74 -4.66 2.16
N THR A 27 -1.65 -5.87 1.62
CA THR A 27 -0.99 -7.00 2.27
C THR A 27 0.30 -7.31 1.53
N VAL A 28 1.42 -7.37 2.25
CA VAL A 28 2.70 -7.83 1.71
C VAL A 28 3.14 -9.02 2.55
N ASP A 29 3.56 -10.11 1.91
CA ASP A 29 3.99 -11.32 2.61
C ASP A 29 2.93 -11.86 3.61
N GLU A 30 1.65 -11.80 3.20
CA GLU A 30 0.49 -12.18 4.01
C GLU A 30 0.25 -11.32 5.26
N LEU A 31 1.04 -10.26 5.47
CA LEU A 31 0.90 -9.31 6.57
C LEU A 31 0.21 -8.02 6.10
N PRO A 32 -0.85 -7.57 6.78
CA PRO A 32 -1.47 -6.29 6.51
C PRO A 32 -0.52 -5.14 6.87
N MET A 33 -0.46 -4.14 6.00
CA MET A 33 0.34 -2.94 6.20
C MET A 33 -0.47 -1.87 6.93
N ASP A 34 -0.90 -2.19 8.17
CA ASP A 34 -1.74 -1.34 9.00
C ASP A 34 -1.01 -0.61 10.15
N ALA A 35 0.26 -0.95 10.40
CA ALA A 35 1.05 -0.37 11.48
C ALA A 35 2.39 0.22 10.99
N LEU A 36 2.38 0.98 9.90
CA LEU A 36 3.58 1.60 9.33
C LEU A 36 3.78 3.03 9.83
N THR A 37 5.02 3.49 9.91
CA THR A 37 5.30 4.93 10.05
C THR A 37 5.00 5.68 8.75
N GLU A 38 4.98 7.01 8.79
CA GLU A 38 4.69 7.82 7.59
C GLU A 38 5.69 7.55 6.46
N ASP A 39 6.99 7.49 6.79
CA ASP A 39 8.07 7.24 5.84
C ASP A 39 7.96 5.82 5.26
N GLU A 40 7.73 4.81 6.12
CA GLU A 40 7.54 3.44 5.68
C GLU A 40 6.29 3.28 4.79
N ALA A 41 5.21 4.01 5.08
CA ALA A 41 4.01 3.98 4.25
C ALA A 41 4.27 4.61 2.87
N ASP A 42 5.05 5.69 2.78
CA ASP A 42 5.44 6.28 1.50
C ASP A 42 6.35 5.33 0.69
N GLU A 43 7.36 4.73 1.32
CA GLU A 43 8.20 3.72 0.67
C GLU A 43 7.37 2.52 0.20
N MET A 44 6.42 2.05 1.03
CA MET A 44 5.56 0.92 0.71
C MET A 44 4.63 1.23 -0.47
N ILE A 45 4.08 2.44 -0.55
CA ILE A 45 3.30 2.88 -1.72
C ILE A 45 4.16 2.80 -2.99
N VAL A 46 5.38 3.33 -2.96
CA VAL A 46 6.29 3.29 -4.12
C VAL A 46 6.62 1.85 -4.52
N LEU A 47 6.90 0.98 -3.54
CA LEU A 47 7.19 -0.45 -3.78
C LEU A 47 5.98 -1.20 -4.34
N LEU A 48 4.79 -0.98 -3.78
CA LEU A 48 3.54 -1.59 -4.23
C LEU A 48 3.17 -1.12 -5.64
N GLU A 49 3.33 0.17 -5.93
CA GLU A 49 3.14 0.70 -7.29
C GLU A 49 4.15 0.07 -8.27
N ALA A 50 5.43 -0.02 -7.90
CA ALA A 50 6.45 -0.65 -8.73
C ALA A 50 6.18 -2.15 -8.98
N HIS A 51 5.76 -2.90 -7.95
CA HIS A 51 5.47 -4.33 -8.06
C HIS A 51 4.15 -4.60 -8.80
N HIS A 52 3.16 -3.73 -8.67
CA HIS A 52 1.91 -3.81 -9.43
C HIS A 52 2.12 -3.54 -10.92
N ILE A 53 2.98 -2.58 -11.27
CA ILE A 53 3.38 -2.31 -12.66
C ILE A 53 4.02 -3.55 -13.31
N GLN A 54 4.78 -4.34 -12.55
CA GLN A 54 5.37 -5.58 -13.07
C GLN A 54 4.36 -6.71 -13.28
N THR A 55 3.26 -6.74 -12.51
CA THR A 55 2.22 -7.77 -12.66
C THR A 55 1.28 -7.49 -13.84
N ASP A 56 1.05 -6.23 -14.18
CA ASP A 56 0.22 -5.83 -15.35
C ASP A 56 0.99 -5.99 -16.68
N ALA A 57 2.32 -6.04 -16.64
CA ALA A 57 3.17 -6.18 -17.82
C ALA A 57 3.35 -7.64 -18.31
N ARG A 58 2.31 -8.48 -18.27
CA ARG A 58 2.30 -9.73 -19.04
C ARG A 58 1.80 -9.44 -20.45
N PRO A 59 2.67 -9.46 -21.49
CA PRO A 59 2.22 -9.31 -22.86
C PRO A 59 1.44 -10.58 -23.23
N THR A 60 0.19 -10.40 -23.69
CA THR A 60 -0.54 -11.46 -24.41
C THR A 60 -0.39 -11.23 -25.90
#